data_AF-A0ABD6D0J8-F1
#
_entry.id   AF-A0ABD6D0J8-F1
#
_cell.length_a   1.000
_cell.length_b   1.000
_cell.length_c   1.000
_cell.angle_alpha   90.00
_cell.angle_beta   90.00
_cell.angle_gamma   90.00
#
_symmetry.space_group_name_H-M   'P 1'
#
loop_
_entity.id
_entity.type
_entity.pdbx_description
1 polymer ?
#
loop_
_entity_poly.entity_id
_entity_poly.type
_entity_poly.pdbx_seq_one_letter_code
_entity_poly.pdbx_strand_id
1 'polypeptide(L)'
;MTDTEPETHVPPDVTTHVCERCGRPFTDERYLALHRGLDHPSALSAAEREAFDTARTKEEEALQRFRLLALGGLVVLYFGFLMTYAVVT
;
A
#
# COMPACT_ATOMS: atom_id res chain seq x y z
N MET A 1 -17.94 -11.95 -15.78
CA MET A 1 -16.57 -12.44 -15.53
C MET A 1 -15.68 -11.36 -16.09
N THR A 2 -15.36 -10.37 -15.28
CA THR A 2 -14.55 -9.21 -15.70
C THR A 2 -13.15 -9.50 -15.19
N ASP A 3 -12.27 -9.95 -16.09
CA ASP A 3 -10.83 -9.95 -15.83
C ASP A 3 -10.39 -8.50 -15.77
N THR A 4 -10.41 -7.93 -14.56
CA THR A 4 -9.67 -6.71 -14.25
C THR A 4 -8.24 -7.14 -13.98
N GLU A 5 -7.48 -7.46 -15.03
CA GLU A 5 -6.03 -7.40 -14.89
C GLU A 5 -5.70 -5.93 -14.60
N PRO A 6 -5.13 -5.60 -13.43
CA PRO A 6 -4.74 -4.23 -13.16
C PRO A 6 -3.68 -3.83 -14.20
N GLU A 7 -4.01 -2.86 -15.05
CA GLU A 7 -3.06 -2.22 -15.96
C GLU A 7 -2.00 -1.50 -15.14
N THR A 8 -0.97 -2.23 -14.69
CA THR A 8 0.28 -1.65 -14.19
C THR A 8 1.09 -1.16 -15.39
N HIS A 9 0.64 -0.08 -16.02
CA HIS A 9 1.38 0.61 -17.06
C HIS A 9 2.60 1.28 -16.43
N VAL A 10 3.77 0.67 -16.58
CA VAL A 10 5.04 1.28 -16.18
C VAL A 10 5.51 2.21 -17.31
N PRO A 11 5.69 3.52 -17.08
CA PRO A 11 6.28 4.40 -18.07
C PRO A 11 7.68 3.89 -18.46
N PRO A 12 8.07 3.97 -19.74
CA PRO A 12 9.33 3.39 -20.23
C PRO A 12 10.60 4.04 -19.66
N ASP A 13 10.48 5.14 -18.92
CA ASP A 13 11.58 5.94 -18.37
C ASP A 13 11.78 5.75 -16.86
N VAL A 14 11.27 4.63 -16.31
CA VAL A 14 11.37 4.30 -14.87
C VAL A 14 12.13 2.99 -14.71
N THR A 15 13.01 2.91 -13.71
CA THR A 15 13.69 1.66 -13.34
C THR A 15 12.65 0.59 -13.01
N THR A 16 12.50 -0.38 -13.91
CA THR A 16 11.55 -1.49 -13.76
C THR A 16 12.18 -2.64 -12.99
N HIS A 17 11.50 -3.12 -11.96
CA HIS A 17 11.84 -4.32 -11.23
C HIS A 17 10.99 -5.47 -11.75
N VAL A 18 11.59 -6.42 -12.46
CA VAL A 18 10.86 -7.52 -13.11
C VAL A 18 10.87 -8.75 -12.22
N CYS A 19 9.71 -9.38 -12.03
CA CYS A 19 9.64 -10.66 -11.35
C CYS A 19 10.17 -11.78 -12.26
N GLU A 20 11.23 -12.47 -11.84
CA GLU A 20 11.87 -13.55 -12.62
C GLU A 20 10.96 -14.77 -12.83
N ARG A 21 9.91 -14.93 -12.02
CA ARG A 21 9.00 -16.09 -12.07
C ARG A 21 7.83 -15.90 -13.03
N CYS A 22 7.28 -14.70 -13.13
CA CYS A 22 6.11 -14.39 -13.96
C CYS A 22 6.37 -13.35 -15.06
N GLY A 23 7.55 -12.72 -15.06
CA GLY A 23 7.95 -11.70 -16.04
C GLY A 23 7.26 -10.33 -15.87
N ARG A 24 6.47 -10.13 -14.81
CA ARG A 24 5.70 -8.89 -14.61
C ARG A 24 6.62 -7.75 -14.15
N PRO A 25 6.59 -6.58 -14.83
CA PRO A 25 7.37 -5.41 -14.43
C PRO A 25 6.66 -4.64 -13.30
N PHE A 26 7.44 -4.18 -12.32
CA PHE A 26 6.98 -3.35 -11.22
C PHE A 26 7.78 -2.04 -11.17
N THR A 27 7.15 -0.98 -10.66
CA THR A 27 7.78 0.34 -10.53
C THR A 27 8.68 0.48 -9.29
N ASP A 28 8.58 -0.45 -8.34
CA ASP A 28 9.29 -0.40 -7.05
C ASP A 28 9.62 -1.82 -6.59
N GLU A 29 10.79 -2.01 -5.99
CA GLU A 29 11.22 -3.28 -5.37
C GLU A 29 10.24 -3.76 -4.30
N ARG A 30 9.60 -2.84 -3.57
CA ARG A 30 8.60 -3.16 -2.55
C ARG A 30 7.39 -3.88 -3.14
N TYR A 31 6.90 -3.41 -4.29
CA TYR A 31 5.76 -4.03 -4.97
C TYR A 31 6.13 -5.40 -5.52
N LEU A 32 7.35 -5.56 -6.03
CA LEU A 32 7.86 -6.86 -6.46
C LEU A 32 8.03 -7.83 -5.29
N ALA A 33 8.51 -7.37 -4.13
CA ALA A 33 8.59 -8.19 -2.92
C ALA A 33 7.20 -8.62 -2.44
N LEU A 34 6.24 -7.68 -2.43
CA LEU A 34 4.83 -7.94 -2.09
C LEU A 34 4.22 -9.00 -3.01
N HIS A 35 4.40 -8.83 -4.33
CA HIS A 35 3.92 -9.75 -5.34
C HIS A 35 4.51 -11.15 -5.17
N ARG A 36 5.83 -11.28 -4.93
CA ARG A 36 6.46 -12.59 -4.69
C ARG A 36 5.85 -13.31 -3.50
N GLY A 37 5.59 -12.62 -2.40
CA GLY A 37 4.94 -13.20 -1.22
C GLY A 37 3.50 -13.61 -1.43
N LEU A 38 2.74 -12.88 -2.26
CA LEU A 38 1.33 -13.15 -2.53
C LEU A 38 1.11 -14.24 -3.61
N ASP A 39 1.84 -14.17 -4.72
CA ASP A 39 1.62 -15.02 -5.90
C ASP A 39 2.60 -16.20 -5.99
N HIS A 40 3.74 -16.14 -5.29
CA HIS A 40 4.76 -17.19 -5.28
C HIS A 40 5.17 -17.67 -3.87
N PRO A 41 4.22 -17.89 -2.92
CA PRO A 41 4.51 -18.22 -1.52
C PRO A 41 5.37 -19.49 -1.33
N SER A 42 5.22 -20.46 -2.23
CA SER A 42 5.92 -21.74 -2.18
C SER A 42 7.38 -21.69 -2.63
N ALA A 43 7.77 -20.65 -3.37
CA ALA A 43 9.10 -20.53 -3.98
C ALA A 43 9.96 -19.42 -3.38
N LEU A 44 9.54 -18.77 -2.27
CA LEU A 44 10.36 -17.72 -1.64
C LEU A 44 11.57 -18.32 -0.93
N SER A 45 12.75 -17.76 -1.25
CA SER A 45 13.93 -17.88 -0.41
C SER A 45 13.76 -17.14 0.92
N ALA A 46 14.62 -17.43 1.90
CA ALA A 46 14.59 -16.75 3.20
C ALA A 46 14.77 -15.21 3.08
N ALA A 47 15.68 -14.77 2.20
CA ALA A 47 15.90 -13.34 1.94
C ALA A 47 14.70 -12.66 1.27
N GLU A 48 14.05 -13.33 0.31
CA GLU A 48 12.83 -12.80 -0.31
C GLU A 48 11.67 -12.73 0.68
N ARG A 49 11.61 -13.66 1.65
CA ARG A 49 10.59 -13.65 2.71
C ARG A 49 10.78 -12.50 3.68
N GLU A 50 12.01 -12.22 4.10
CA GLU A 50 12.33 -11.04 4.91
C GLU A 50 12.03 -9.73 4.18
N ALA A 51 12.32 -9.65 2.88
CA ALA A 51 11.98 -8.51 2.04
C ALA A 51 10.46 -8.31 1.94
N PHE A 52 9.70 -9.41 1.81
CA PHE A 52 8.24 -9.38 1.84
C PHE A 52 7.72 -8.87 3.18
N ASP A 53 8.16 -9.44 4.30
CA ASP A 53 7.70 -9.04 5.64
C ASP A 53 7.99 -7.55 5.89
N THR A 54 9.19 -7.08 5.52
CA THR A 54 9.57 -5.67 5.62
C THR A 54 8.67 -4.77 4.76
N ALA A 55 8.38 -5.17 3.52
CA ALA A 55 7.50 -4.41 2.64
C ALA A 55 6.06 -4.35 3.20
N ARG A 56 5.56 -5.47 3.74
CA ARG A 56 4.24 -5.61 4.38
C ARG A 56 4.12 -4.71 5.59
N THR A 57 5.08 -4.75 6.53
CA THR A 57 5.06 -3.89 7.72
C THR A 57 5.08 -2.41 7.35
N LYS A 58 5.90 -2.00 6.37
CA LYS A 58 5.93 -0.60 5.91
C LYS A 58 4.61 -0.14 5.30
N GLU A 59 3.90 -1.00 4.58
CA GLU A 59 2.55 -0.68 4.08
C GLU A 59 1.54 -0.55 5.22
N GLU A 60 1.58 -1.47 6.19
CA GLU A 60 0.69 -1.46 7.35
C GLU A 60 0.87 -0.20 8.20
N GLU A 61 2.12 0.21 8.46
CA GLU A 61 2.42 1.46 9.16
C GLU A 61 1.87 2.70 8.43
N ALA A 62 2.01 2.74 7.10
CA ALA A 62 1.49 3.84 6.29
C ALA A 62 -0.05 3.92 6.35
N LEU A 63 -0.73 2.77 6.26
CA LEU A 63 -2.18 2.68 6.37
C LEU A 63 -2.68 3.05 7.78
N GLN A 64 -1.98 2.59 8.82
CA GLN A 64 -2.30 2.91 10.20
C GLN A 64 -2.15 4.41 10.46
N ARG A 65 -1.07 5.03 9.97
CA ARG A 65 -0.87 6.48 10.04
C ARG A 65 -1.99 7.24 9.33
N PHE A 66 -2.34 6.84 8.11
CA PHE A 66 -3.45 7.46 7.38
C PHE A 66 -4.76 7.37 8.16
N ARG A 67 -5.08 6.20 8.72
CA ARG A 67 -6.29 6.00 9.53
C ARG A 67 -6.31 6.91 10.76
N LEU A 68 -5.18 7.07 11.45
CA LEU A 68 -5.06 7.98 12.59
C LEU A 68 -5.26 9.44 12.20
N LEU A 69 -4.68 9.88 11.08
CA LEU A 69 -4.86 11.24 10.57
C LEU A 69 -6.32 11.50 10.16
N ALA A 70 -6.95 10.56 9.46
CA ALA A 70 -8.35 10.65 9.06
C ALA A 70 -9.29 10.71 10.29
N LEU A 71 -9.06 9.84 11.28
CA LEU A 71 -9.82 9.84 12.53
C LEU A 71 -9.65 11.16 13.30
N GLY A 72 -8.41 11.64 13.43
CA GLY A 72 -8.12 12.92 14.08
C GLY A 72 -8.80 14.10 13.38
N GLY A 73 -8.76 14.13 12.03
CA GLY A 73 -9.47 15.13 11.24
C GLY A 73 -10.98 15.11 11.45
N LEU A 74 -11.60 13.91 11.49
CA LEU A 74 -13.02 13.76 11.78
C LEU A 74 -13.37 14.27 13.18
N VAL A 75 -12.56 13.94 14.19
CA VAL A 75 -12.74 14.41 15.56
C VAL A 75 -12.67 15.94 15.62
N VAL A 76 -11.65 16.56 15.01
CA VAL A 76 -11.51 18.02 14.98
C VAL A 76 -12.70 18.68 14.28
N LEU A 77 -13.14 18.15 13.14
CA LEU A 77 -14.33 18.65 12.44
C LEU A 77 -15.57 18.59 13.33
N TYR A 78 -15.82 17.44 13.95
CA TYR A 78 -16.95 17.23 14.85
C TYR A 78 -16.94 18.22 16.02
N PHE A 79 -15.82 18.35 16.73
CA PHE A 79 -15.70 19.31 17.82
C PHE A 79 -15.81 20.76 17.33
N GLY A 80 -15.29 21.08 16.15
CA GLY A 80 -15.47 22.40 15.52
C GLY A 80 -16.94 22.72 15.28
N PHE A 81 -17.73 21.76 14.79
CA PHE A 81 -19.18 21.90 14.66
C PHE A 81 -19.86 22.08 16.02
N LEU A 82 -19.50 21.27 17.02
CA LEU A 82 -20.07 21.41 18.37
C LEU A 82 -19.77 22.77 18.99
N MET A 83 -18.54 23.27 18.87
CA MET A 83 -18.16 24.59 19.36
C MET A 83 -18.94 25.70 18.64
N THR A 84 -19.07 25.60 17.32
CA THR A 84 -19.87 26.56 16.53
C THR A 84 -21.32 26.56 16.98
N TYR A 85 -21.93 25.38 17.15
CA TYR A 85 -23.30 25.24 17.66
C TYR A 85 -23.46 25.85 19.05
N ALA A 86 -22.51 25.60 19.96
CA ALA A 86 -22.54 26.12 21.32
C ALA A 86 -22.35 27.64 21.41
N VAL A 87 -21.66 28.25 20.44
CA VAL A 87 -21.50 29.72 20.37
C VAL A 87 -22.73 30.38 19.74
N VAL A 88 -23.39 29.71 18.80
CA VAL A 88 -24.57 30.23 18.09
C VAL A 88 -25.87 30.09 18.90
N THR A 89 -25.95 29.07 19.78
CA THR A 89 -27.09 28.83 20.68
C THR A 89 -26.94 29.58 21.99
#